data_AF-Q5R3Z3-F1
#
_entry.id   AF-Q5R3Z3-F1
#
_cell.length_a   1.000
_cell.length_b   1.000
_cell.length_c   1.000
_cell.angle_alpha   90.00
_cell.angle_beta   90.00
_cell.angle_gamma   90.00
#
_symmetry.space_group_name_H-M   'P 1'
#
loop_
_entity.id
_entity.type
_entity.pdbx_description
1 polymer ?
#
loop_
_entity_poly.entity_id
_entity_poly.type
_entity_poly.pdbx_seq_one_letter_code
_entity_poly.pdbx_strand_id
1 'polypeptide(L)'
;QGTTDDGVPEESTVPETFPGGTPILARNSTAPSPTHTSNVSTTDISSGANLTTPAPSTLGFASNTTTSTEIATPQTKPSCDEKFGNVTVRYIYDDSSKNFNANLEGDKKPKCEHTDCEKELKNLPECSQKNVTLSNGSCTPDKIINLDVPPGTHNFNLTNCTPDIEANTSICLEWKIKNKFTCDIQKISYNYRCTP
;
A
#
# COMPACT_ATOMS: atom_id res chain seq x y z
N GLN A 1 -18.91 -57.10 50.10
CA GLN A 1 -20.14 -57.05 49.28
C GLN A 1 -20.12 -55.66 48.64
N GLY A 2 -19.75 -55.42 47.38
CA GLY A 2 -19.24 -56.24 46.28
C GLY A 2 -18.35 -55.37 45.37
N THR A 3 -17.42 -56.03 44.68
CA THR A 3 -16.54 -55.63 43.56
C THR A 3 -17.34 -55.23 42.30
N THR A 4 -16.86 -54.57 41.23
CA THR A 4 -15.70 -54.70 40.29
C THR A 4 -15.85 -53.50 39.31
N ASP A 5 -14.85 -52.70 38.93
CA ASP A 5 -13.72 -52.87 37.99
C ASP A 5 -14.02 -53.32 36.54
N ASP A 6 -13.43 -52.52 35.64
CA ASP A 6 -13.02 -52.73 34.23
C ASP A 6 -13.98 -52.74 33.03
N GLY A 7 -13.51 -52.18 31.91
CA GLY A 7 -14.02 -52.47 30.56
C GLY A 7 -14.10 -51.32 29.53
N VAL A 8 -12.97 -50.90 28.97
CA VAL A 8 -12.91 -50.38 27.58
C VAL A 8 -13.10 -51.55 26.61
N PRO A 9 -13.69 -51.33 25.42
CA PRO A 9 -13.06 -51.84 24.22
C PRO A 9 -12.95 -50.81 23.08
N GLU A 10 -11.84 -50.94 22.37
CA GLU A 10 -11.43 -50.25 21.15
C GLU A 10 -12.08 -50.89 19.90
N GLU A 11 -12.38 -50.03 18.92
CA GLU A 11 -12.35 -50.19 17.44
C GLU A 11 -13.12 -51.31 16.71
N SER A 12 -14.01 -50.91 15.77
CA SER A 12 -14.00 -51.46 14.41
C SER A 12 -14.73 -50.60 13.35
N THR A 13 -14.10 -50.56 12.18
CA THR A 13 -14.25 -49.68 11.01
C THR A 13 -15.26 -50.18 9.98
N VAL A 14 -16.04 -49.31 9.31
CA VAL A 14 -16.35 -49.40 7.85
C VAL A 14 -16.92 -48.06 7.31
N PRO A 15 -16.91 -47.80 5.99
CA PRO A 15 -16.37 -46.57 5.43
C PRO A 15 -17.46 -45.64 4.85
N GLU A 16 -17.42 -44.36 5.19
CA GLU A 16 -18.29 -43.41 4.51
C GLU A 16 -17.72 -43.07 3.13
N THR A 17 -18.53 -43.41 2.14
CA THR A 17 -18.26 -43.35 0.71
C THR A 17 -18.31 -41.90 0.25
N PHE A 18 -17.21 -41.40 -0.32
CA PHE A 18 -17.19 -40.19 -1.12
C PHE A 18 -17.88 -40.42 -2.47
N PRO A 19 -18.81 -39.57 -2.90
CA PRO A 19 -19.10 -39.43 -4.32
C PRO A 19 -18.49 -38.14 -4.87
N GLY A 20 -17.73 -38.29 -5.95
CA GLY A 20 -17.74 -37.34 -7.05
C GLY A 20 -16.73 -36.22 -6.99
N GLY A 21 -15.47 -36.56 -7.32
CA GLY A 21 -14.55 -35.58 -7.88
C GLY A 21 -15.09 -35.06 -9.21
N THR A 22 -15.47 -33.79 -9.25
CA THR A 22 -15.69 -33.05 -10.49
C THR A 22 -14.40 -32.30 -10.82
N PRO A 23 -13.65 -32.69 -11.86
CA PRO A 23 -12.52 -31.89 -12.29
C PRO A 23 -13.01 -30.57 -12.89
N ILE A 24 -12.40 -29.51 -12.37
CA ILE A 24 -12.55 -28.10 -12.69
C ILE A 24 -12.40 -27.91 -14.21
N LEU A 25 -13.39 -27.29 -14.84
CA LEU A 25 -13.32 -26.87 -16.24
C LEU A 25 -12.13 -25.90 -16.41
N ALA A 26 -11.12 -26.31 -17.16
CA ALA A 26 -9.97 -25.49 -17.50
C ALA A 26 -10.44 -24.25 -18.29
N ARG A 27 -10.38 -23.08 -17.66
CA ARG A 27 -10.55 -21.79 -18.32
C ARG A 27 -9.25 -21.48 -19.09
N ASN A 28 -9.11 -22.08 -20.26
CA ASN A 28 -8.12 -21.67 -21.25
C ASN A 28 -8.74 -20.58 -22.12
N SER A 29 -8.35 -19.32 -21.89
CA SER A 29 -8.55 -18.25 -22.85
C SER A 29 -7.52 -17.15 -22.60
N THR A 30 -6.40 -17.31 -23.31
CA THR A 30 -5.46 -16.26 -23.64
C THR A 30 -6.23 -15.10 -24.29
N ALA A 31 -6.22 -13.92 -23.68
CA ALA A 31 -6.72 -12.70 -24.31
C ALA A 31 -5.52 -11.91 -24.85
N PRO A 32 -5.35 -11.80 -26.18
CA PRO A 32 -4.34 -10.91 -26.76
C PRO A 32 -4.80 -9.44 -26.73
N SER A 33 -3.82 -8.55 -26.64
CA SER A 33 -3.93 -7.08 -26.55
C SER A 33 -4.85 -6.44 -27.60
N PRO A 34 -5.44 -5.26 -27.30
CA PRO A 34 -6.15 -4.48 -28.30
C PRO A 34 -5.17 -3.93 -29.35
N THR A 35 -5.40 -4.30 -30.62
CA THR A 35 -4.79 -3.66 -31.77
C THR A 35 -5.43 -2.28 -31.95
N HIS A 36 -4.61 -1.23 -31.86
CA HIS A 36 -4.95 0.12 -32.28
C HIS A 36 -5.23 0.12 -33.79
N THR A 37 -6.49 0.31 -34.18
CA THR A 37 -6.85 0.62 -35.57
C THR A 37 -7.50 1.99 -35.59
N SER A 38 -6.74 3.00 -36.02
CA SER A 38 -7.28 4.31 -36.35
C SER A 38 -8.16 4.18 -37.59
N ASN A 39 -9.47 4.40 -37.44
CA ASN A 39 -10.26 4.91 -38.55
C ASN A 39 -10.48 6.41 -38.32
N VAL A 40 -9.95 7.21 -39.25
CA VAL A 40 -10.39 8.58 -39.48
C VAL A 40 -11.10 8.52 -40.80
N SER A 41 -12.43 8.48 -40.75
CA SER A 41 -13.26 8.82 -41.90
C SER A 41 -13.46 10.33 -41.89
N THR A 42 -12.70 11.02 -42.72
CA THR A 42 -13.03 12.37 -43.20
C THR A 42 -13.94 12.24 -44.41
N THR A 43 -15.14 12.83 -44.35
CA THR A 43 -15.81 13.42 -45.52
C THR A 43 -16.78 14.51 -45.10
N ASP A 44 -16.36 15.72 -45.44
CA ASP A 44 -17.10 16.82 -46.08
C ASP A 44 -18.36 17.41 -45.44
N ILE A 45 -18.12 18.59 -44.87
CA ILE A 45 -19.10 19.64 -44.63
C ILE A 45 -19.45 20.26 -45.99
N SER A 46 -20.68 20.02 -46.43
CA SER A 46 -21.32 20.76 -47.52
C SER A 46 -21.50 22.22 -47.10
N SER A 47 -20.86 23.14 -47.83
CA SER A 47 -21.27 24.53 -47.95
C SER A 47 -20.63 25.11 -49.21
N GLY A 48 -21.46 25.32 -50.23
CA GLY A 48 -21.05 25.94 -51.48
C GLY A 48 -20.66 27.40 -51.28
N ALA A 49 -19.52 27.78 -51.86
CA ALA A 49 -19.20 29.15 -52.16
C ALA A 49 -18.42 29.18 -53.47
N ASN A 50 -19.07 29.74 -54.50
CA ASN A 50 -18.40 30.32 -55.67
C ASN A 50 -17.25 31.22 -55.19
N LEU A 51 -16.12 31.23 -55.90
CA LEU A 51 -15.35 32.43 -56.26
C LEU A 51 -14.10 32.06 -57.09
N THR A 52 -14.23 32.34 -58.39
CA THR A 52 -13.26 32.98 -59.30
C THR A 52 -11.75 32.76 -59.08
N THR A 53 -11.14 32.00 -59.99
CA THR A 53 -9.69 31.95 -60.26
C THR A 53 -9.22 33.22 -61.00
N PRO A 54 -8.09 33.83 -60.59
CA PRO A 54 -7.10 34.22 -61.59
C PRO A 54 -5.62 33.97 -61.19
N ALA A 55 -4.87 33.49 -62.20
CA ALA A 55 -3.44 33.49 -62.53
C ALA A 55 -2.31 33.58 -61.46
N PRO A 56 -1.18 32.85 -61.65
CA PRO A 56 -0.01 32.92 -60.78
C PRO A 56 0.86 34.14 -61.10
N SER A 57 1.32 34.86 -60.08
CA SER A 57 2.35 35.90 -60.21
C SER A 57 3.62 35.51 -59.46
N THR A 58 4.74 35.69 -60.15
CA THR A 58 6.08 35.19 -59.84
C THR A 58 6.85 36.12 -58.90
N LEU A 59 7.71 35.51 -58.07
CA LEU A 59 9.01 35.99 -57.55
C LEU A 59 9.08 37.31 -56.74
N GLY A 60 9.28 37.14 -55.43
CA GLY A 60 9.95 38.11 -54.56
C GLY A 60 10.75 37.37 -53.47
N PHE A 61 12.06 37.20 -53.67
CA PHE A 61 12.97 36.72 -52.62
C PHE A 61 13.12 37.81 -51.56
N ALA A 62 12.34 37.72 -50.49
CA ALA A 62 12.60 38.44 -49.25
C ALA A 62 13.17 37.44 -48.24
N SER A 63 14.38 37.73 -47.78
CA SER A 63 15.13 36.93 -46.81
C SER A 63 14.38 36.92 -45.48
N ASN A 64 13.54 35.91 -45.26
CA ASN A 64 12.95 35.67 -43.95
C ASN A 64 13.99 34.96 -43.09
N THR A 65 14.62 35.72 -42.20
CA THR A 65 15.33 35.19 -41.05
C THR A 65 14.36 34.28 -40.30
N THR A 66 14.53 32.97 -40.46
CA THR A 66 13.82 31.96 -39.68
C THR A 66 14.28 32.10 -38.24
N THR A 67 13.51 32.82 -37.43
CA THR A 67 13.56 32.67 -35.98
C THR A 67 13.20 31.22 -35.70
N SER A 68 14.20 30.41 -35.37
CA SER A 68 14.01 29.02 -34.97
C SER A 68 13.27 29.04 -33.64
N THR A 69 11.95 28.89 -33.68
CA THR A 69 11.16 28.58 -32.49
C THR A 69 11.49 27.15 -32.12
N GLU A 70 12.52 26.96 -31.29
CA GLU A 70 12.80 25.68 -30.66
C GLU A 70 11.55 25.29 -29.84
N ILE A 71 10.82 24.30 -30.35
CA ILE A 71 9.67 23.73 -29.64
C ILE A 71 10.26 23.02 -28.43
N ALA A 72 10.11 23.62 -27.24
CA ALA A 72 10.47 22.99 -25.98
C ALA A 72 9.74 21.65 -25.87
N THR A 73 10.48 20.54 -25.94
CA THR A 73 9.95 19.21 -25.64
C THR A 73 9.35 19.22 -24.23
N PRO A 74 8.11 18.74 -24.03
CA PRO A 74 7.53 18.68 -22.69
C PRO A 74 8.39 17.74 -21.83
N GLN A 75 9.03 18.28 -20.80
CA GLN A 75 9.70 17.47 -19.78
C GLN A 75 8.64 16.62 -19.09
N THR A 76 8.66 15.31 -19.34
CA THR A 76 7.84 14.34 -18.60
C THR A 76 8.28 14.37 -17.14
N LYS A 77 7.35 14.70 -16.24
CA LYS A 77 7.60 14.62 -14.79
C LYS A 77 7.79 13.14 -14.40
N PRO A 78 8.80 12.82 -13.57
CA PRO A 78 8.99 11.45 -13.06
C PRO A 78 7.84 11.03 -12.14
N SER A 79 7.71 9.72 -11.86
CA SER A 79 6.74 9.21 -10.90
C SER A 79 7.09 9.60 -9.45
N CYS A 80 6.09 9.90 -8.62
CA CYS A 80 6.33 10.15 -7.21
C CYS A 80 6.80 8.89 -6.47
N ASP A 81 6.48 7.70 -6.96
CA ASP A 81 7.05 6.44 -6.45
C ASP A 81 8.58 6.42 -6.60
N GLU A 82 9.08 6.84 -7.75
CA GLU A 82 10.51 6.96 -7.97
C GLU A 82 11.10 8.07 -7.10
N LYS A 83 10.43 9.23 -7.03
CA LYS A 83 10.93 10.38 -6.26
C LYS A 83 11.05 10.09 -4.76
N PHE A 84 10.02 9.51 -4.15
CA PHE A 84 9.98 9.23 -2.71
C PHE A 84 10.59 7.87 -2.35
N GLY A 85 10.75 6.97 -3.32
CA GLY A 85 11.37 5.65 -3.11
C GLY A 85 10.55 4.77 -2.18
N ASN A 86 11.23 3.84 -1.51
CA ASN A 86 10.61 3.03 -0.47
C ASN A 86 10.44 3.87 0.80
N VAL A 87 9.19 4.01 1.25
CA VAL A 87 8.84 4.82 2.43
C VAL A 87 8.60 3.86 3.58
N THR A 88 9.31 4.08 4.67
CA THR A 88 9.07 3.41 5.96
C THR A 88 8.36 4.37 6.89
N VAL A 89 7.51 3.86 7.77
CA VAL A 89 6.79 4.68 8.75
C VAL A 89 7.24 4.30 10.14
N ARG A 90 7.73 5.29 10.90
CA ARG A 90 7.96 5.17 12.33
C ARG A 90 6.80 5.80 13.09
N TYR A 91 6.16 5.02 13.97
CA TYR A 91 5.13 5.51 14.86
C TYR A 91 5.73 5.99 16.19
N ILE A 92 5.29 7.16 16.65
CA ILE A 92 5.64 7.75 17.94
C ILE A 92 4.34 7.91 18.72
N TYR A 93 4.23 7.24 19.86
CA TYR A 93 3.06 7.35 20.72
C TYR A 93 3.14 8.62 21.58
N ASP A 94 2.05 9.39 21.61
CA ASP A 94 1.89 10.50 22.55
C ASP A 94 0.98 10.08 23.69
N ASP A 95 1.59 9.91 24.87
CA ASP A 95 0.88 9.51 26.09
C ASP A 95 -0.18 10.51 26.55
N SER A 96 -0.06 11.79 26.17
CA SER A 96 -0.99 12.86 26.57
C SER A 96 -2.28 12.81 25.77
N SER A 97 -2.17 12.70 24.45
CA SER A 97 -3.32 12.62 23.54
C SER A 97 -3.83 11.20 23.32
N LYS A 98 -3.07 10.18 23.76
CA LYS A 98 -3.33 8.75 23.51
C LYS A 98 -3.39 8.38 22.03
N ASN A 99 -2.76 9.18 21.17
CA ASN A 99 -2.70 8.96 19.73
C ASN A 99 -1.25 8.76 19.24
N PHE A 100 -1.11 8.29 18.01
CA PHE A 100 0.17 8.16 17.33
C PHE A 100 0.44 9.32 16.39
N ASN A 101 1.73 9.64 16.26
CA ASN A 101 2.25 10.45 15.17
C ASN A 101 3.09 9.55 14.26
N ALA A 102 2.86 9.63 12.96
CA ALA A 102 3.65 8.95 11.95
C ALA A 102 4.79 9.86 11.49
N ASN A 103 6.00 9.33 11.46
CA ASN A 103 7.16 9.95 10.85
C ASN A 103 7.58 9.15 9.61
N LEU A 104 7.72 9.83 8.48
CA LEU A 104 8.16 9.19 7.24
C LEU A 104 9.69 9.08 7.23
N GLU A 105 10.16 7.87 6.98
CA GLU A 105 11.58 7.51 6.88
C GLU A 105 11.83 6.81 5.54
N GLY A 106 13.09 6.68 5.14
CA GLY A 106 13.49 6.02 3.90
C GLY A 106 14.70 6.68 3.25
N ASP A 107 15.28 5.99 2.27
CA ASP A 107 16.56 6.39 1.64
C ASP A 107 16.49 7.77 0.98
N LYS A 108 15.33 8.10 0.39
CA LYS A 108 15.09 9.38 -0.27
C LYS A 108 14.51 10.44 0.66
N LYS A 109 14.48 10.20 1.98
CA LYS A 109 13.98 11.11 3.03
C LYS A 109 12.64 11.74 2.64
N PRO A 110 11.59 10.92 2.42
CA PRO A 110 10.28 11.40 1.99
C PRO A 110 9.75 12.43 2.98
N LYS A 111 9.19 13.53 2.47
CA LYS A 111 8.54 14.57 3.27
C LYS A 111 7.25 14.99 2.59
N CYS A 112 6.27 15.33 3.41
CA CYS A 112 5.11 16.08 2.96
C CYS A 112 5.57 17.45 2.45
N GLU A 113 5.21 17.80 1.21
CA GLU A 113 5.43 19.15 0.69
C GLU A 113 4.32 20.12 1.13
N HIS A 114 3.12 19.58 1.38
CA HIS A 114 1.93 20.33 1.76
C HIS A 114 1.57 20.13 3.24
N THR A 115 1.09 21.20 3.88
CA THR A 115 0.67 21.18 5.30
C THR A 115 -0.50 20.22 5.56
N ASP A 116 -1.31 19.92 4.56
CA ASP A 116 -2.41 18.98 4.70
C ASP A 116 -1.91 17.54 4.88
N CYS A 117 -0.85 17.14 4.15
CA CYS A 117 -0.19 15.85 4.35
C CYS A 117 0.43 15.77 5.76
N GLU A 118 1.06 16.83 6.27
CA GLU A 118 1.63 16.82 7.62
C GLU A 118 0.56 16.63 8.71
N LYS A 119 -0.61 17.28 8.57
CA LYS A 119 -1.74 17.09 9.47
C LYS A 119 -2.24 15.66 9.45
N GLU A 120 -2.22 15.00 8.29
CA GLU A 120 -2.68 13.63 8.16
C GLU A 120 -1.81 12.61 8.90
N LEU A 121 -0.54 12.93 9.14
CA LEU A 121 0.42 12.11 9.87
C LEU A 121 0.36 12.31 11.39
N LYS A 122 -0.49 13.21 11.90
CA LYS A 122 -0.61 13.51 13.34
C LYS A 122 -1.93 12.98 13.92
N ASN A 123 -1.94 12.78 15.23
CA ASN A 123 -3.13 12.41 16.01
C ASN A 123 -3.88 11.19 15.44
N LEU A 124 -3.12 10.17 15.03
CA LEU A 124 -3.63 8.93 14.48
C LEU A 124 -4.18 8.04 15.60
N PRO A 125 -5.47 7.63 15.56
CA PRO A 125 -6.02 6.69 16.52
C PRO A 125 -5.33 5.34 16.45
N GLU A 126 -5.18 4.65 17.58
CA GLU A 126 -4.65 3.29 17.62
C GLU A 126 -5.49 2.31 16.78
N CYS A 127 -4.83 1.30 16.20
CA CYS A 127 -5.49 0.26 15.39
C CYS A 127 -6.35 0.77 14.24
N SER A 128 -6.04 1.96 13.72
CA SER A 128 -6.69 2.54 12.56
C SER A 128 -5.87 2.33 11.29
N GLN A 129 -6.57 2.32 10.15
CA GLN A 129 -5.94 2.30 8.83
C GLN A 129 -6.24 3.60 8.11
N LYS A 130 -5.21 4.19 7.48
CA LYS A 130 -5.34 5.47 6.80
C LYS A 130 -4.42 5.55 5.60
N ASN A 131 -4.97 5.95 4.45
CA ASN A 131 -4.16 6.28 3.28
C ASN A 131 -3.73 7.75 3.34
N VAL A 132 -2.46 8.00 3.04
CA VAL A 132 -1.88 9.34 2.93
C VAL A 132 -1.27 9.50 1.55
N THR A 133 -1.60 10.62 0.90
CA THR A 133 -1.09 10.95 -0.44
C THR A 133 0.16 11.81 -0.34
N LEU A 134 1.26 11.29 -0.86
CA LEU A 134 2.53 11.99 -1.06
C LEU A 134 2.57 12.54 -2.48
N SER A 135 2.17 13.79 -2.61
CA SER A 135 2.24 14.56 -3.85
C SER A 135 3.45 15.50 -3.84
N ASN A 136 3.99 15.79 -5.01
CA ASN A 136 4.93 16.88 -5.19
C ASN A 136 4.83 17.49 -6.58
N GLY A 137 4.95 18.81 -6.68
CA GLY A 137 4.79 19.54 -7.95
C GLY A 137 5.72 19.08 -9.08
N SER A 138 6.83 18.43 -8.74
CA SER A 138 7.82 17.91 -9.69
C SER A 138 7.61 16.44 -10.10
N CYS A 139 6.59 15.74 -9.60
CA CYS A 139 6.34 14.33 -9.95
C CYS A 139 4.86 14.05 -10.23
N THR A 140 4.57 12.97 -10.96
CA THR A 140 3.22 12.47 -11.24
C THR A 140 3.30 11.01 -11.74
N PRO A 141 2.39 10.11 -11.34
CA PRO A 141 1.28 10.31 -10.41
C PRO A 141 1.75 10.41 -8.96
N ASP A 142 0.86 10.86 -8.07
CA ASP A 142 1.10 10.92 -6.63
C ASP A 142 1.29 9.52 -6.04
N LYS A 143 2.13 9.42 -5.01
CA LYS A 143 2.37 8.16 -4.29
C LYS A 143 1.42 8.06 -3.11
N ILE A 144 0.71 6.94 -2.96
CA ILE A 144 -0.16 6.70 -1.81
C ILE A 144 0.54 5.72 -0.86
N ILE A 145 0.60 6.06 0.43
CA ILE A 145 1.07 5.15 1.49
C ILE A 145 -0.10 4.78 2.39
N ASN A 146 -0.18 3.51 2.78
CA ASN A 146 -1.15 3.04 3.77
C ASN A 146 -0.48 2.99 5.16
N LEU A 147 -1.08 3.69 6.12
CA LEU A 147 -0.70 3.68 7.51
C LEU A 147 -1.53 2.60 8.23
N ASP A 148 -0.87 1.55 8.72
CA ASP A 148 -1.46 0.53 9.59
C ASP A 148 -1.03 0.85 11.04
N VAL A 149 -1.85 1.63 11.75
CA VAL A 149 -1.45 2.24 13.02
C VAL A 149 -1.43 1.17 14.13
N PRO A 150 -0.34 1.07 14.92
CA PRO A 150 -0.21 0.03 15.95
C PRO A 150 -1.20 0.22 17.11
N PRO A 151 -1.35 -0.80 17.97
CA PRO A 151 -2.07 -0.68 19.23
C PRO A 151 -1.32 0.24 20.20
N GLY A 152 -2.04 0.96 21.06
CA GLY A 152 -1.43 1.84 22.06
C GLY A 152 -0.54 1.09 23.04
N THR A 153 0.57 1.72 23.43
CA THR A 153 1.60 1.13 24.31
C THR A 153 1.03 0.74 25.68
N HIS A 154 0.05 1.50 26.17
CA HIS A 154 -0.63 1.27 27.45
C HIS A 154 -1.43 -0.04 27.51
N ASN A 155 -1.70 -0.66 26.35
CA ASN A 155 -2.38 -1.95 26.27
C ASN A 155 -1.47 -3.14 26.56
N PHE A 156 -0.15 -2.91 26.68
CA PHE A 156 0.85 -3.95 26.92
C PHE A 156 1.51 -3.74 28.28
N ASN A 157 1.92 -4.85 28.90
CA ASN A 157 2.65 -4.84 30.16
C ASN A 157 3.67 -5.95 30.21
N LEU A 158 4.93 -5.59 30.40
CA LEU A 158 5.97 -6.57 30.67
C LEU A 158 5.89 -6.98 32.15
N THR A 159 5.67 -8.26 32.41
CA THR A 159 5.55 -8.81 33.76
C THR A 159 6.70 -9.77 34.07
N ASN A 160 7.17 -9.73 35.32
CA ASN A 160 8.05 -10.73 35.87
C ASN A 160 7.22 -11.92 36.32
N CYS A 161 7.49 -13.09 35.74
CA CYS A 161 6.83 -14.36 36.06
C CYS A 161 7.75 -15.35 36.77
N THR A 162 8.91 -14.88 37.26
CA THR A 162 9.90 -15.72 37.93
C THR A 162 9.36 -16.22 39.26
N PRO A 163 9.32 -17.54 39.51
CA PRO A 163 8.93 -18.07 40.81
C PRO A 163 9.92 -17.63 41.90
N ASP A 164 9.40 -17.22 43.06
CA ASP A 164 10.23 -16.75 44.18
C ASP A 164 11.30 -17.78 44.59
N ILE A 165 10.96 -19.06 44.52
CA ILE A 165 11.85 -20.17 44.87
C ILE A 165 13.03 -20.36 43.90
N GLU A 166 12.93 -19.84 42.67
CA GLU A 166 13.95 -19.99 41.62
C GLU A 166 14.62 -18.65 41.26
N ALA A 167 14.23 -17.55 41.90
CA ALA A 167 14.63 -16.19 41.53
C ALA A 167 16.14 -15.93 41.59
N ASN A 168 16.91 -16.77 42.29
CA ASN A 168 18.37 -16.69 42.32
C ASN A 168 19.06 -17.35 41.11
N THR A 169 18.33 -18.12 40.29
CA THR A 169 18.90 -18.91 39.18
C THR A 169 18.12 -18.79 37.86
N SER A 170 16.88 -18.31 37.88
CA SER A 170 16.03 -18.18 36.70
C SER A 170 15.47 -16.77 36.54
N ILE A 171 15.09 -16.44 35.30
CA ILE A 171 14.39 -15.21 34.93
C ILE A 171 13.26 -15.60 33.99
N CYS A 172 12.04 -15.18 34.31
CA CYS A 172 10.86 -15.30 33.46
C CYS A 172 10.28 -13.90 33.21
N LEU A 173 10.12 -13.56 31.94
CA LEU A 173 9.53 -12.31 31.48
C LEU A 173 8.41 -12.60 30.49
N GLU A 174 7.26 -11.98 30.69
CA GLU A 174 6.07 -12.19 29.85
C GLU A 174 5.39 -10.85 29.52
N TRP A 175 5.18 -10.59 28.23
CA TRP A 175 4.31 -9.52 27.77
C TRP A 175 2.83 -9.94 27.90
N LYS A 176 2.08 -9.21 28.72
CA LYS A 176 0.63 -9.37 28.89
C LYS A 176 -0.12 -8.25 28.19
N ILE A 177 -1.22 -8.62 27.53
CA ILE A 177 -2.20 -7.67 26.98
C ILE A 177 -3.18 -7.31 28.10
N LYS A 178 -3.23 -6.03 28.48
CA LYS A 178 -4.11 -5.50 29.54
C LYS A 178 -5.52 -5.22 29.03
N ASN A 179 -5.63 -4.51 27.91
CA ASN A 179 -6.90 -4.12 27.32
C ASN A 179 -7.04 -4.76 25.94
N LYS A 180 -8.29 -5.04 25.55
CA LYS A 180 -8.59 -5.50 24.20
C LYS A 180 -8.43 -4.36 23.21
N PHE A 181 -7.82 -4.65 22.06
CA PHE A 181 -7.69 -3.74 20.92
C PHE A 181 -8.10 -4.46 19.64
N THR A 182 -8.36 -3.71 18.56
CA THR A 182 -8.88 -4.24 17.29
C THR A 182 -7.80 -4.65 16.29
N CYS A 183 -6.55 -4.27 16.52
CA CYS A 183 -5.41 -4.66 15.68
C CYS A 183 -5.29 -6.19 15.57
N ASP A 184 -4.81 -6.64 14.41
CA ASP A 184 -4.45 -8.03 14.20
C ASP A 184 -3.24 -8.42 15.05
N ILE A 185 -3.47 -9.28 16.04
CA ILE A 185 -2.43 -9.78 16.95
C ILE A 185 -1.35 -10.59 16.23
N GLN A 186 -1.64 -11.18 15.06
CA GLN A 186 -0.67 -11.99 14.31
C GLN A 186 0.46 -11.15 13.71
N LYS A 187 0.25 -9.84 13.58
CA LYS A 187 1.28 -8.89 13.12
C LYS A 187 2.22 -8.40 14.23
N ILE A 188 1.92 -8.72 15.49
CA ILE A 188 2.69 -8.25 16.64
C ILE A 188 3.78 -9.28 16.97
N SER A 189 5.03 -8.83 17.02
CA SER A 189 6.17 -9.65 17.46
C SER A 189 6.82 -9.05 18.70
N TYR A 190 7.17 -9.90 19.66
CA TYR A 190 7.85 -9.52 20.88
C TYR A 190 9.31 -9.95 20.81
N ASN A 191 10.22 -9.03 21.10
CA ASN A 191 11.65 -9.29 21.06
C ASN A 191 12.25 -9.02 22.45
N TYR A 192 13.07 -9.94 22.94
CA TYR A 192 13.78 -9.81 24.20
C TYR A 192 15.28 -9.82 23.93
N ARG A 193 16.03 -8.99 24.66
CA ARG A 193 17.48 -9.02 24.67
C ARG A 193 17.94 -8.93 26.12
N CYS A 194 18.44 -10.04 26.65
CA CYS A 194 19.08 -10.10 27.97
C CYS A 194 20.59 -9.98 27.77
N THR A 195 21.24 -9.12 28.55
CA THR A 195 22.70 -8.98 28.56
C THR A 195 23.26 -9.53 29.88
N PRO A 196 24.46 -10.13 29.88
CA PRO A 196 25.15 -10.55 31.10
C PRO A 196 25.43 -9.39 32.06
#